data_AF-A0A2J7PNM3-F1
#
_entry.id   AF-A0A2J7PNM3-F1
#
_cell.length_a   1.000
_cell.length_b   1.000
_cell.length_c   1.000
_cell.angle_alpha   90.00
_cell.angle_beta   90.00
_cell.angle_gamma   90.00
#
_symmetry.space_group_name_H-M   'P 1'
#
loop_
_entity.id
_entity.type
_entity.pdbx_description
1 polymer ?
#
loop_
_entity_poly.entity_id
_entity_poly.type
_entity_poly.pdbx_seq_one_letter_code
_entity_poly.pdbx_strand_id
1 'polypeptide(L)'
;MAKLTCIPGGMEYNVLVKTAYDNNEPNISLRLINEMLQLGRSIRPEVFHAQLDYCNRMSAGEKVERWKMVEEILSMFVEHDLKPTVDVAERIRVWYLEAADPHTEVQAQLSSVTDGGICKSCQKYLNPITITKEEFGALQSAFMDKVVVGADIFRKSTPEEIKEFKNFVKMTAPYDMVIDGLNIAFTAGPKKALSSQALARTLHHVVKYFVMKSKKVLILGRKHMQTWSPCYMDYIYRNAHVFLADNL
;
A
#
# COMPACT_ATOMS: atom_id res chain seq x y z
N MET A 1 -4.40 31.83 7.43
CA MET A 1 -5.44 31.93 8.46
C MET A 1 -5.95 30.56 8.92
N ALA A 2 -6.34 29.63 8.02
CA ALA A 2 -6.83 28.29 8.40
C ALA A 2 -5.87 27.48 9.32
N LYS A 3 -4.56 27.43 9.03
CA LYS A 3 -3.56 26.73 9.86
C LYS A 3 -3.42 27.28 11.29
N LEU A 4 -3.87 28.51 11.55
CA LEU A 4 -3.83 29.11 12.89
C LEU A 4 -4.96 28.60 13.79
N THR A 5 -6.01 28.01 13.20
CA THR A 5 -7.22 27.59 13.92
C THR A 5 -7.58 26.13 13.72
N CYS A 6 -7.12 25.48 12.65
CA CYS A 6 -7.36 24.05 12.38
C CYS A 6 -6.32 23.45 11.41
N ILE A 7 -6.27 22.12 11.35
CA ILE A 7 -5.51 21.39 10.32
C ILE A 7 -6.36 21.41 9.04
N PRO A 8 -5.88 21.96 7.91
CA PRO A 8 -6.65 21.98 6.68
C PRO A 8 -7.02 20.57 6.20
N GLY A 9 -8.20 20.45 5.59
CA GLY A 9 -8.65 19.21 4.98
C GLY A 9 -8.04 19.01 3.59
N GLY A 10 -8.29 17.84 3.01
CA GLY A 10 -7.79 17.53 1.66
C GLY A 10 -8.33 18.47 0.60
N MET A 11 -9.59 18.91 0.69
CA MET A 11 -10.18 19.82 -0.28
C MET A 11 -9.46 21.17 -0.30
N GLU A 12 -9.17 21.73 0.87
CA GLU A 12 -8.49 23.02 1.01
C GLU A 12 -7.08 22.96 0.43
N TYR A 13 -6.31 21.90 0.73
CA TYR A 13 -4.99 21.71 0.12
C TYR A 13 -5.07 21.63 -1.41
N ASN A 14 -5.99 20.82 -1.95
CA ASN A 14 -6.12 20.67 -3.40
C ASN A 14 -6.46 22.00 -4.10
N VAL A 15 -7.36 22.81 -3.51
CA VAL A 15 -7.69 24.15 -4.05
C VAL A 15 -6.49 25.07 -3.99
N LEU A 16 -5.74 25.11 -2.88
CA LEU A 16 -4.56 25.96 -2.73
C LEU A 16 -3.44 25.56 -3.68
N VAL A 17 -3.16 24.27 -3.82
CA VAL A 17 -2.15 23.73 -4.75
C VAL A 17 -2.50 24.08 -6.18
N LYS A 18 -3.74 23.81 -6.59
CA LYS A 18 -4.23 24.17 -7.93
C LYS A 18 -4.04 25.67 -8.18
N THR A 19 -4.51 26.50 -7.25
CA THR A 19 -4.43 27.97 -7.37
C THR A 19 -2.98 28.44 -7.46
N ALA A 20 -2.05 27.84 -6.72
CA ALA A 20 -0.64 28.19 -6.79
C ALA A 20 -0.05 27.87 -8.18
N TYR A 21 -0.38 26.72 -8.78
CA TYR A 21 0.02 26.44 -10.18
C TYR A 21 -0.62 27.42 -11.17
N ASP A 22 -1.90 27.75 -11.01
CA ASP A 22 -2.59 28.71 -11.86
C ASP A 22 -1.96 30.12 -11.80
N ASN A 23 -1.31 30.47 -10.68
CA ASN A 23 -0.62 31.74 -10.46
C ASN A 23 0.91 31.67 -10.69
N ASN A 24 1.41 30.58 -11.30
CA ASN A 24 2.83 30.37 -11.59
C ASN A 24 3.75 30.33 -10.36
N GLU A 25 3.26 29.76 -9.25
CA GLU A 25 3.99 29.58 -7.98
C GLU A 25 4.28 28.09 -7.69
N PRO A 26 5.05 27.38 -8.54
CA PRO A 26 5.23 25.92 -8.45
C PRO A 26 5.91 25.49 -7.15
N ASN A 27 6.79 26.32 -6.59
CA ASN A 27 7.47 26.06 -5.32
C ASN A 27 6.48 26.00 -4.14
N ILE A 28 5.47 26.86 -4.16
CA ILE A 28 4.41 26.85 -3.14
C ILE A 28 3.55 25.60 -3.32
N SER A 29 3.20 25.26 -4.57
CA SER A 29 2.44 24.05 -4.89
C SER A 29 3.14 22.78 -4.38
N LEU A 30 4.41 22.59 -4.70
CA LEU A 30 5.18 21.41 -4.32
C LEU A 30 5.29 21.27 -2.79
N ARG A 31 5.53 22.39 -2.09
CA ARG A 31 5.54 22.40 -0.62
C ARG A 31 4.20 21.97 -0.03
N LEU A 32 3.09 22.48 -0.58
CA LEU A 32 1.75 22.13 -0.13
C LEU A 32 1.38 20.68 -0.45
N ILE A 33 1.82 20.14 -1.59
CA ILE A 33 1.65 18.72 -1.94
C ILE A 33 2.37 17.83 -0.93
N ASN A 34 3.65 18.10 -0.65
CA ASN A 34 4.43 17.31 0.30
C ASN A 34 3.78 17.30 1.70
N GLU A 35 3.31 18.47 2.16
CA GLU A 35 2.60 18.57 3.43
C GLU A 35 1.25 17.80 3.40
N MET A 36 0.49 17.94 2.32
CA MET A 36 -0.78 17.24 2.14
C MET A 36 -0.61 15.72 2.20
N LEU A 37 0.43 15.19 1.54
CA LEU A 37 0.76 13.76 1.51
C LEU A 37 1.26 13.26 2.87
N GLN A 38 2.10 14.04 3.57
CA GLN A 38 2.53 13.72 4.93
C GLN A 38 1.36 13.61 5.93
N LEU A 39 0.30 14.39 5.72
CA LEU A 39 -0.94 14.32 6.49
C LEU A 39 -1.89 13.20 6.04
N GLY A 40 -1.47 12.34 5.09
CA GLY A 40 -2.28 11.24 4.56
C GLY A 40 -3.52 11.71 3.79
N ARG A 41 -3.47 12.90 3.18
CA ARG A 41 -4.57 13.43 2.37
C ARG A 41 -4.35 13.07 0.90
N SER A 42 -5.45 12.83 0.19
CA SER A 42 -5.42 12.46 -1.23
C SER A 42 -5.24 13.68 -2.15
N ILE A 43 -4.35 13.55 -3.14
CA ILE A 43 -4.30 14.46 -4.29
C ILE A 43 -5.51 14.18 -5.20
N ARG A 44 -6.20 15.22 -5.66
CA ARG A 44 -7.28 15.12 -6.62
C ARG A 44 -6.78 15.36 -8.06
N PRO A 45 -7.49 14.84 -9.09
CA PRO A 45 -7.10 15.01 -10.49
C PRO A 45 -6.82 16.44 -10.92
N GLU A 46 -7.57 17.43 -10.40
CA GLU A 46 -7.45 18.83 -10.80
C GLU A 46 -6.08 19.44 -10.48
N VAL A 47 -5.36 18.89 -9.50
CA VAL A 47 -3.99 19.31 -9.18
C VAL A 47 -3.02 18.88 -10.29
N PHE A 48 -3.11 17.63 -10.75
CA PHE A 48 -2.26 17.13 -11.84
C PHE A 48 -2.56 17.86 -13.15
N HIS A 49 -3.84 18.17 -13.41
CA HIS A 49 -4.26 18.99 -14.54
C HIS A 49 -3.60 20.38 -14.50
N ALA A 50 -3.67 21.06 -13.36
CA ALA A 50 -3.08 22.39 -13.20
C ALA A 50 -1.55 22.39 -13.30
N GLN A 51 -0.89 21.33 -12.82
CA GLN A 51 0.55 21.17 -12.96
C GLN A 51 0.96 20.95 -14.42
N LEU A 52 0.27 20.08 -15.16
CA LEU A 52 0.51 19.89 -16.59
C LEU A 52 0.23 21.17 -17.39
N ASP A 53 -0.81 21.91 -17.03
CA ASP A 53 -1.10 23.23 -17.63
C ASP A 53 -0.02 24.24 -17.34
N TYR A 54 0.54 24.25 -16.12
CA TYR A 54 1.70 25.06 -15.79
C TYR A 54 2.90 24.69 -16.69
N CYS A 55 3.21 23.40 -16.83
CA CYS A 55 4.29 22.93 -17.71
C CYS A 55 4.10 23.39 -19.16
N ASN A 56 2.87 23.40 -19.67
CA ASN A 56 2.56 23.86 -21.03
C ASN A 56 2.74 25.36 -21.24
N ARG A 57 2.60 26.18 -20.18
CA ARG A 57 2.83 27.63 -20.22
C ARG A 57 4.31 28.02 -20.14
N MET A 58 5.20 27.12 -19.71
CA MET A 58 6.64 27.38 -19.61
C MET A 58 7.24 27.70 -20.98
N SER A 59 8.23 28.57 -21.02
CA SER A 59 8.87 29.00 -22.27
C SER A 59 9.66 27.86 -22.94
N ALA A 60 9.89 27.97 -24.25
CA ALA A 60 10.65 26.96 -24.99
C ALA A 60 12.09 26.78 -24.50
N GLY A 61 12.67 27.81 -23.87
CA GLY A 61 14.00 27.75 -23.26
C GLY A 61 14.08 26.92 -21.97
N GLU A 62 12.93 26.57 -21.37
CA GLU A 62 12.83 25.86 -20.10
C GLU A 62 12.51 24.36 -20.29
N LYS A 63 12.85 23.80 -21.46
CA LYS A 63 12.55 22.40 -21.81
C LYS A 63 12.98 21.42 -20.71
N VAL A 64 14.20 21.56 -20.18
CA VAL A 64 14.74 20.67 -19.15
C VAL A 64 13.89 20.71 -17.86
N GLU A 65 13.55 21.91 -17.40
CA GLU A 65 12.75 22.07 -16.18
C GLU A 65 11.32 21.53 -16.37
N ARG A 66 10.75 21.74 -17.56
CA ARG A 66 9.44 21.20 -17.92
C ARG A 66 9.41 19.66 -17.84
N TRP A 67 10.44 18.99 -18.37
CA TRP A 67 10.55 17.52 -18.28
C TRP A 67 10.70 17.04 -16.85
N LYS A 68 11.56 17.71 -16.07
CA LYS A 68 11.76 17.41 -14.65
C LYS A 68 10.45 17.49 -13.86
N MET A 69 9.62 18.50 -14.10
CA MET A 69 8.33 18.64 -13.41
C MET A 69 7.34 17.51 -13.76
N VAL A 70 7.37 16.98 -14.98
CA VAL A 70 6.53 15.84 -15.36
C VAL A 70 7.07 14.54 -14.78
N GLU A 71 8.39 14.37 -14.73
CA GLU A 71 9.01 13.25 -14.01
C GLU A 71 8.65 13.28 -12.52
N GLU A 72 8.61 14.45 -11.89
CA GLU A 72 8.14 14.60 -10.50
C GLU A 72 6.68 14.15 -10.32
N ILE A 73 5.79 14.39 -11.30
CA ILE A 73 4.42 13.83 -11.28
C ILE A 73 4.46 12.30 -11.26
N LEU A 74 5.26 11.69 -12.12
CA LEU A 74 5.36 10.24 -12.22
C LEU A 74 5.97 9.63 -10.96
N SER A 75 7.01 10.26 -10.41
CA SER A 75 7.63 9.86 -9.14
C SER A 75 6.63 9.93 -7.99
N MET A 76 5.78 10.97 -7.93
CA MET A 76 4.71 11.05 -6.93
C MET A 76 3.73 9.88 -7.02
N PHE A 77 3.39 9.40 -8.23
CA PHE A 77 2.53 8.22 -8.35
C PHE A 77 3.18 6.98 -7.75
N VAL A 78 4.47 6.78 -7.97
CA VAL A 78 5.22 5.62 -7.48
C VAL A 78 5.46 5.70 -5.97
N GLU A 79 5.99 6.82 -5.48
CA GLU A 79 6.40 7.00 -4.08
C GLU A 79 5.23 6.95 -3.10
N HIS A 80 4.04 7.36 -3.54
CA HIS A 80 2.85 7.43 -2.70
C HIS A 80 1.76 6.41 -3.06
N ASP A 81 2.08 5.42 -3.91
CA ASP A 81 1.15 4.39 -4.41
C ASP A 81 -0.17 5.00 -4.95
N LEU A 82 -0.05 6.13 -5.66
CA LEU A 82 -1.19 6.83 -6.24
C LEU A 82 -1.45 6.29 -7.64
N LYS A 83 -2.74 6.13 -7.97
CA LYS A 83 -3.17 5.67 -9.29
C LYS A 83 -3.82 6.84 -10.03
N PRO A 84 -3.34 7.18 -11.24
CA PRO A 84 -3.98 8.24 -12.02
C PRO A 84 -5.40 7.83 -12.39
N THR A 85 -6.30 8.81 -12.43
CA THR A 85 -7.59 8.64 -13.10
C THR A 85 -7.39 8.60 -14.61
N VAL A 86 -8.39 8.09 -15.35
CA VAL A 86 -8.30 7.94 -16.81
C VAL A 86 -8.01 9.27 -17.51
N ASP A 87 -8.64 10.35 -17.04
CA ASP A 87 -8.44 11.70 -17.58
C ASP A 87 -7.03 12.25 -17.32
N VAL A 88 -6.44 11.97 -16.15
CA VAL A 88 -5.05 12.35 -15.86
C VAL A 88 -4.08 11.55 -16.70
N ALA A 89 -4.30 10.23 -16.83
CA ALA A 89 -3.47 9.36 -17.66
C ALA A 89 -3.51 9.79 -19.14
N GLU A 90 -4.69 10.15 -19.65
CA GLU A 90 -4.84 10.64 -21.02
C GLU A 90 -4.15 11.99 -21.22
N ARG A 91 -4.22 12.89 -20.23
CA ARG A 91 -3.52 14.18 -20.31
C ARG A 91 -2.01 14.03 -20.31
N ILE A 92 -1.47 13.12 -19.49
CA ILE A 92 -0.04 12.77 -19.53
C ILE A 92 0.31 12.20 -20.90
N ARG A 93 -0.51 11.30 -21.46
CA ARG A 93 -0.30 10.71 -22.79
C ARG A 93 -0.19 11.79 -23.87
N VAL A 94 -1.14 12.73 -23.92
CA VAL A 94 -1.14 13.85 -24.86
C VAL A 94 0.08 14.74 -24.65
N TRP A 95 0.40 15.07 -23.40
CA TRP A 95 1.56 15.89 -23.07
C TRP A 95 2.87 15.28 -23.60
N TYR A 96 3.07 13.97 -23.44
CA TYR A 96 4.25 13.28 -23.98
C TYR A 96 4.35 13.31 -25.51
N LEU A 97 3.20 13.25 -26.20
CA LEU A 97 3.16 13.33 -27.67
C LEU A 97 3.46 14.75 -28.16
N GLU A 98 3.00 15.78 -27.44
CA GLU A 98 3.23 17.19 -27.79
C GLU A 98 4.64 17.68 -27.40
N ALA A 99 5.21 17.15 -26.31
CA ALA A 99 6.54 17.53 -25.82
C ALA A 99 7.69 16.84 -26.59
N ALA A 100 7.40 15.83 -27.40
CA ALA A 100 8.37 15.10 -28.20
C ALA A 100 9.05 16.02 -29.23
N ASP A 101 10.37 15.88 -29.38
CA ASP A 101 11.08 16.57 -30.47
C ASP A 101 10.59 16.06 -31.83
N PRO A 102 10.53 16.91 -32.88
CA PRO A 102 10.12 16.50 -34.23
C PRO A 102 10.95 15.35 -34.83
N HIS A 103 12.14 15.10 -34.27
CA HIS A 103 13.06 14.04 -34.70
C HIS A 103 13.00 12.77 -33.83
N THR A 104 12.18 12.77 -32.77
CA THR A 104 12.03 11.64 -31.86
C THR A 104 10.67 11.00 -32.05
N GLU A 105 10.66 9.73 -32.47
CA GLU A 105 9.41 8.98 -32.59
C GLU A 105 8.92 8.57 -31.19
N VAL A 106 7.94 9.30 -30.66
CA VAL A 106 7.27 8.97 -29.40
C VAL A 106 5.91 8.35 -29.70
N GLN A 107 5.68 7.14 -29.22
CA GLN A 107 4.38 6.47 -29.30
C GLN A 107 3.82 6.26 -27.89
N ALA A 108 2.60 6.74 -27.66
CA ALA A 108 1.93 6.64 -26.37
C ALA A 108 0.47 6.19 -26.55
N GLN A 109 0.12 5.09 -25.89
CA GLN A 109 -1.18 4.43 -26.03
C GLN A 109 -1.66 3.85 -24.71
N LEU A 110 -2.97 3.90 -24.47
CA LEU A 110 -3.62 3.16 -23.38
C LEU A 110 -3.61 1.67 -23.72
N SER A 111 -3.28 0.83 -22.74
CA SER A 111 -3.01 -0.59 -22.95
C SER A 111 -3.53 -1.44 -21.79
N SER A 112 -3.41 -2.77 -21.94
CA SER A 112 -3.62 -3.73 -20.86
C SER A 112 -2.37 -4.60 -20.68
N VAL A 113 -2.26 -5.21 -19.51
CA VAL A 113 -1.16 -6.10 -19.14
C VAL A 113 -1.69 -7.53 -19.10
N THR A 114 -0.91 -8.49 -19.57
CA THR A 114 -1.22 -9.92 -19.47
C THR A 114 -0.99 -10.44 -18.04
N ASP A 115 -1.51 -11.62 -17.72
CA ASP A 115 -1.26 -12.27 -16.41
C ASP A 115 0.24 -12.53 -16.16
N GLY A 116 1.05 -12.59 -17.21
CA GLY A 116 2.51 -12.71 -17.15
C GLY A 116 3.26 -11.38 -16.98
N GLY A 117 2.55 -10.26 -16.81
CA GLY A 117 3.18 -8.94 -16.62
C GLY A 117 3.70 -8.31 -17.91
N ILE A 118 3.18 -8.67 -19.08
CA ILE A 118 3.62 -8.14 -20.38
C ILE A 118 2.62 -7.08 -20.87
N CYS A 119 3.12 -5.90 -21.26
CA CYS A 119 2.30 -4.86 -21.88
C CYS A 119 1.89 -5.29 -23.31
N LYS A 120 0.59 -5.32 -23.61
CA LYS A 120 0.09 -5.74 -24.95
C LYS A 120 0.47 -4.79 -26.09
N SER A 121 0.83 -3.55 -25.76
CA SER A 121 1.15 -2.50 -26.72
C SER A 121 2.61 -2.52 -27.16
N CYS A 122 3.55 -2.55 -26.20
CA CYS A 122 4.99 -2.51 -26.49
C CYS A 122 5.71 -3.84 -26.31
N GLN A 123 5.00 -4.89 -25.87
CA GLN A 123 5.53 -6.24 -25.63
C GLN A 123 6.70 -6.31 -24.61
N LYS A 124 6.88 -5.25 -23.81
CA LYS A 124 7.86 -5.22 -22.72
C LYS A 124 7.26 -5.78 -21.42
N TYR A 125 8.12 -6.38 -20.61
CA TYR A 125 7.79 -6.80 -19.25
C TYR A 125 7.71 -5.58 -18.33
N LEU A 126 6.71 -5.54 -17.46
CA LEU A 126 6.68 -4.64 -16.32
C LEU A 126 7.75 -5.07 -15.31
N ASN A 127 8.20 -4.13 -14.48
CA ASN A 127 9.11 -4.43 -13.40
C ASN A 127 8.49 -5.50 -12.48
N PRO A 128 9.20 -6.61 -12.20
CA PRO A 128 8.68 -7.63 -11.32
C PRO A 128 8.55 -7.09 -9.90
N ILE A 129 7.58 -7.62 -9.16
CA ILE A 129 7.45 -7.36 -7.72
C ILE A 129 8.44 -8.26 -6.99
N THR A 130 9.74 -8.01 -7.19
CA THR A 130 10.83 -8.72 -6.50
C THR A 130 11.48 -7.78 -5.53
N ILE A 131 11.52 -8.17 -4.26
CA ILE A 131 12.24 -7.45 -3.22
C ILE A 131 13.60 -8.14 -3.06
N THR A 132 14.68 -7.38 -3.22
CA THR A 132 16.05 -7.87 -2.99
C THR A 132 16.27 -8.20 -1.51
N LYS A 133 17.32 -8.95 -1.20
CA LYS A 133 17.63 -9.28 0.21
C LYS A 133 17.98 -8.02 1.01
N GLU A 134 18.63 -7.08 0.34
CA GLU A 134 19.05 -5.80 0.88
C GLU A 134 17.84 -4.93 1.21
N GLU A 135 16.90 -4.78 0.26
CA GLU A 135 15.65 -4.06 0.49
C GLU A 135 14.79 -4.71 1.58
N PHE A 136 14.68 -6.04 1.57
CA PHE A 136 13.94 -6.76 2.60
C PHE A 136 14.58 -6.58 3.98
N GLY A 137 15.91 -6.66 4.08
CA GLY A 137 16.66 -6.43 5.32
C GLY A 137 16.50 -5.00 5.85
N ALA A 138 16.53 -4.01 4.98
CA ALA A 138 16.28 -2.61 5.34
C ALA A 138 14.85 -2.41 5.85
N LEU A 139 13.85 -2.94 5.15
CA LEU A 139 12.44 -2.89 5.56
C LEU A 139 12.22 -3.61 6.90
N GLN A 140 12.80 -4.80 7.06
CA GLN A 140 12.75 -5.58 8.29
C GLN A 140 13.33 -4.79 9.47
N SER A 141 14.51 -4.19 9.30
CA SER A 141 15.19 -3.44 10.36
C SER A 141 14.38 -2.20 10.76
N ALA A 142 13.94 -1.41 9.78
CA ALA A 142 13.12 -0.23 10.02
C ALA A 142 11.80 -0.57 10.74
N PHE A 143 11.17 -1.69 10.39
CA PHE A 143 9.98 -2.19 11.09
C PHE A 143 10.30 -2.63 12.51
N MET A 144 11.35 -3.44 12.71
CA MET A 144 11.72 -3.94 14.03
C MET A 144 12.10 -2.81 14.99
N ASP A 145 12.85 -1.81 14.53
CA ASP A 145 13.28 -0.69 15.38
C ASP A 145 12.09 0.19 15.80
N LYS A 146 11.22 0.54 14.85
CA LYS A 146 10.08 1.44 15.11
C LYS A 146 8.92 0.74 15.84
N VAL A 147 8.61 -0.49 15.44
CA VAL A 147 7.41 -1.20 15.89
C VAL A 147 7.72 -2.19 17.00
N VAL A 148 8.89 -2.84 17.03
CA VAL A 148 9.23 -3.94 17.97
C VAL A 148 10.28 -3.58 19.03
N VAL A 149 10.98 -2.46 18.89
CA VAL A 149 11.84 -1.88 19.95
C VAL A 149 11.25 -0.58 20.49
N GLY A 150 10.49 0.16 19.68
CA GLY A 150 9.79 1.38 20.08
C GLY A 150 8.75 1.18 21.21
N ALA A 151 8.41 2.29 21.88
CA ALA A 151 7.57 2.31 23.08
C ALA A 151 6.09 1.85 22.88
N ASP A 152 5.66 1.58 21.65
CA ASP A 152 4.26 1.29 21.32
C ASP A 152 3.81 -0.15 21.59
N ILE A 153 4.72 -1.13 21.69
CA ILE A 153 4.34 -2.56 21.82
C ILE A 153 3.71 -2.83 23.18
N PHE A 154 4.26 -2.20 24.22
CA PHE A 154 3.78 -2.35 25.58
C PHE A 154 2.43 -1.67 25.83
N ARG A 155 1.86 -0.96 24.83
CA ARG A 155 0.51 -0.41 24.93
C ARG A 155 -0.57 -1.48 24.79
N LYS A 156 -0.31 -2.59 24.10
CA LYS A 156 -1.30 -3.63 23.79
C LYS A 156 -0.84 -5.07 24.00
N SER A 157 0.45 -5.29 24.27
CA SER A 157 1.04 -6.61 24.54
C SER A 157 1.99 -6.55 25.73
N THR A 158 2.18 -7.66 26.44
CA THR A 158 3.10 -7.76 27.58
C THR A 158 4.51 -8.18 27.13
N PRO A 159 5.58 -7.78 27.86
CA PRO A 159 6.93 -8.29 27.61
C PRO A 159 7.01 -9.83 27.57
N GLU A 160 6.23 -10.49 28.42
CA GLU A 160 6.12 -11.93 28.52
C GLU A 160 5.51 -12.54 27.25
N GLU A 161 4.37 -12.02 26.78
CA GLU A 161 3.73 -12.49 25.54
C GLU A 161 4.67 -12.35 24.33
N ILE A 162 5.40 -11.24 24.23
CA ILE A 162 6.36 -11.02 23.15
C ILE A 162 7.51 -12.04 23.23
N LYS A 163 8.02 -12.32 24.43
CA LYS A 163 9.10 -13.29 24.66
C LYS A 163 8.64 -14.71 24.31
N GLU A 164 7.44 -15.09 24.73
CA GLU A 164 6.82 -16.38 24.38
C GLU A 164 6.66 -16.52 22.87
N PHE A 165 6.14 -15.49 22.20
CA PHE A 165 6.00 -15.48 20.74
C PHE A 165 7.36 -15.62 20.03
N LYS A 166 8.38 -14.86 20.45
CA LYS A 166 9.74 -14.96 19.89
C LYS A 166 10.31 -16.37 20.04
N ASN A 167 10.12 -17.00 21.19
CA ASN A 167 10.57 -18.37 21.43
C ASN A 167 9.79 -19.37 20.56
N PHE A 168 8.47 -19.22 20.48
CA PHE A 168 7.61 -20.05 19.65
C PHE A 168 8.05 -20.04 18.17
N VAL A 169 8.25 -18.83 17.62
CA VAL A 169 8.72 -18.66 16.23
C VAL A 169 10.10 -19.26 16.03
N LYS A 170 11.05 -19.05 16.95
CA LYS A 170 12.39 -19.66 16.85
C LYS A 170 12.37 -21.18 16.77
N MET A 171 11.46 -21.83 17.49
CA MET A 171 11.36 -23.30 17.50
C MET A 171 10.59 -23.87 16.31
N THR A 172 9.66 -23.12 15.73
CA THR A 172 8.70 -23.67 14.77
C THR A 172 8.80 -23.05 13.37
N ALA A 173 9.58 -21.99 13.16
CA ALA A 173 9.93 -21.46 11.83
C ALA A 173 10.80 -22.45 11.00
N PRO A 174 10.99 -22.23 9.68
CA PRO A 174 10.32 -21.25 8.82
C PRO A 174 8.86 -21.67 8.53
N TYR A 175 8.04 -20.70 8.11
CA TYR A 175 6.68 -20.93 7.63
C TYR A 175 6.54 -20.37 6.21
N ASP A 176 5.66 -20.97 5.43
CA ASP A 176 5.28 -20.46 4.11
C ASP A 176 4.16 -19.42 4.20
N MET A 177 3.27 -19.57 5.19
CA MET A 177 2.09 -18.73 5.38
C MET A 177 1.93 -18.33 6.84
N VAL A 178 1.73 -17.04 7.10
CA VAL A 178 1.32 -16.52 8.41
C VAL A 178 -0.07 -15.92 8.27
N ILE A 179 -1.02 -16.39 9.07
CA ILE A 179 -2.43 -16.07 8.97
C ILE A 179 -2.88 -15.35 10.25
N ASP A 180 -3.45 -14.15 10.10
CA ASP A 180 -4.22 -13.52 11.19
C ASP A 180 -5.60 -14.19 11.27
N GLY A 181 -5.72 -15.15 12.18
CA GLY A 181 -6.88 -16.04 12.26
C GLY A 181 -8.18 -15.31 12.55
N LEU A 182 -8.14 -14.25 13.37
CA LEU A 182 -9.34 -13.52 13.76
C LEU A 182 -9.83 -12.64 12.60
N ASN A 183 -8.93 -11.91 11.95
CA ASN A 183 -9.29 -11.07 10.81
C ASN A 183 -9.80 -11.88 9.62
N ILE A 184 -9.23 -13.07 9.36
CA ILE A 184 -9.72 -13.98 8.33
C ILE A 184 -11.11 -14.54 8.68
N ALA A 185 -11.33 -14.95 9.92
CA ALA A 185 -12.63 -15.50 10.33
C ALA A 185 -13.79 -14.49 10.17
N PHE A 186 -13.53 -13.20 10.39
CA PHE A 186 -14.53 -12.13 10.25
C PHE A 186 -14.78 -11.65 8.81
N THR A 187 -14.09 -12.19 7.81
CA THR A 187 -14.38 -11.88 6.40
C THR A 187 -15.73 -12.41 5.93
N ALA A 188 -16.29 -13.42 6.63
CA ALA A 188 -17.49 -14.14 6.21
C ALA A 188 -18.83 -13.40 6.44
N GLY A 189 -18.83 -12.18 7.00
CA GLY A 189 -20.06 -11.39 7.21
C GLY A 189 -20.05 -10.51 8.46
N PRO A 190 -21.14 -9.76 8.72
CA PRO A 190 -21.21 -8.83 9.85
C PRO A 190 -21.04 -9.54 11.20
N LYS A 191 -20.15 -8.99 12.05
CA LYS A 191 -19.68 -9.56 13.33
C LYS A 191 -20.79 -10.03 14.29
N LYS A 192 -21.99 -9.43 14.23
CA LYS A 192 -23.12 -9.73 15.14
C LYS A 192 -23.94 -10.97 14.75
N ALA A 193 -23.69 -11.58 13.60
CA ALA A 193 -24.51 -12.68 13.08
C ALA A 193 -23.76 -14.01 12.90
N LEU A 194 -22.46 -14.06 13.20
CA LEU A 194 -21.64 -15.25 12.95
C LEU A 194 -21.47 -16.07 14.24
N SER A 195 -21.96 -17.31 14.23
CA SER A 195 -21.69 -18.26 15.29
C SER A 195 -20.19 -18.61 15.35
N SER A 196 -19.72 -19.05 16.52
CA SER A 196 -18.34 -19.56 16.69
C SER A 196 -18.02 -20.68 15.70
N GLN A 197 -19.02 -21.47 15.31
CA GLN A 197 -18.92 -22.50 14.28
C GLN A 197 -18.66 -21.93 12.88
N ALA A 198 -19.34 -20.85 12.49
CA ALA A 198 -19.14 -20.21 11.19
C ALA A 198 -17.75 -19.57 11.08
N LEU A 199 -17.28 -18.94 12.15
CA LEU A 199 -15.93 -18.36 12.25
C LEU A 199 -14.86 -19.44 12.12
N ALA A 200 -14.96 -20.50 12.93
CA ALA A 200 -14.02 -21.62 12.91
C ALA A 200 -13.99 -22.33 11.55
N ARG A 201 -15.15 -22.52 10.92
CA ARG A 201 -15.27 -23.13 9.59
C ARG A 201 -14.52 -22.32 8.51
N THR A 202 -14.66 -20.99 8.54
CA THR A 202 -14.00 -20.11 7.58
C THR A 202 -12.48 -20.22 7.70
N LEU A 203 -11.95 -20.11 8.93
CA LEU A 203 -10.53 -20.29 9.20
C LEU A 203 -10.05 -21.68 8.78
N HIS A 204 -10.82 -22.73 9.10
CA HIS A 204 -10.51 -24.11 8.74
C HIS A 204 -10.36 -24.30 7.23
N HIS A 205 -11.25 -23.73 6.41
CA HIS A 205 -11.15 -23.83 4.96
C HIS A 205 -9.87 -23.20 4.40
N VAL A 206 -9.48 -22.03 4.92
CA VAL A 206 -8.24 -21.34 4.51
C VAL A 206 -7.02 -22.18 4.89
N VAL A 207 -6.97 -22.69 6.12
CA VAL A 207 -5.86 -23.54 6.59
C VAL A 207 -5.77 -24.82 5.76
N LYS A 208 -6.90 -25.51 5.55
CA LYS A 208 -6.97 -26.73 4.75
C LYS A 208 -6.45 -26.51 3.32
N TYR A 209 -6.80 -25.38 2.69
CA TYR A 209 -6.32 -25.05 1.35
C TYR A 209 -4.80 -24.96 1.28
N PHE A 210 -4.15 -24.28 2.23
CA PHE A 210 -2.69 -24.16 2.26
C PHE A 210 -2.00 -25.46 2.64
N VAL A 211 -2.52 -26.19 3.61
CA VAL A 211 -1.99 -27.51 4.01
C VAL A 211 -2.06 -28.52 2.86
N MET A 212 -3.16 -28.54 2.09
CA MET A 212 -3.30 -29.38 0.89
C MET A 212 -2.28 -29.05 -0.21
N LYS A 213 -1.70 -27.85 -0.19
CA LYS A 213 -0.61 -27.42 -1.08
C LYS A 213 0.77 -27.60 -0.46
N SER A 214 0.86 -28.43 0.59
CA SER A 214 2.09 -28.71 1.34
C SER A 214 2.77 -27.45 1.90
N LYS A 215 1.97 -26.44 2.28
CA LYS A 215 2.48 -25.21 2.90
C LYS A 215 2.48 -25.34 4.42
N LYS A 216 3.57 -24.92 5.05
CA LYS A 216 3.68 -24.83 6.51
C LYS A 216 3.05 -23.54 7.00
N VAL A 217 2.01 -23.66 7.82
CA VAL A 217 1.14 -22.55 8.22
C VAL A 217 1.35 -22.19 9.70
N LEU A 218 1.50 -20.90 9.97
CA LEU A 218 1.36 -20.28 11.30
C LEU A 218 0.05 -19.51 11.37
N ILE A 219 -0.72 -19.70 12.44
CA ILE A 219 -1.92 -18.93 12.74
C ILE A 219 -1.68 -18.10 13.99
N LEU A 220 -1.88 -16.80 13.86
CA LEU A 220 -1.92 -15.85 14.96
C LEU A 220 -3.38 -15.62 15.34
N GLY A 221 -3.73 -15.98 16.57
CA GLY A 221 -5.08 -15.90 17.09
C GLY A 221 -5.14 -15.25 18.47
N ARG A 222 -6.33 -15.33 19.08
CA ARG A 222 -6.61 -14.82 20.42
C ARG A 222 -7.10 -15.95 21.33
N LYS A 223 -6.85 -15.87 22.63
CA LYS A 223 -7.23 -16.91 23.60
C LYS A 223 -8.72 -17.29 23.53
N HIS A 224 -9.62 -16.34 23.26
CA HIS A 224 -11.06 -16.66 23.12
C HIS A 224 -11.36 -17.65 21.97
N MET A 225 -10.48 -17.79 20.97
CA MET A 225 -10.64 -18.77 19.89
C MET A 225 -10.57 -20.23 20.38
N GLN A 226 -10.06 -20.48 21.59
CA GLN A 226 -10.09 -21.82 22.20
C GLN A 226 -11.52 -22.34 22.43
N THR A 227 -12.47 -21.41 22.59
CA THR A 227 -13.90 -21.74 22.78
C THR A 227 -14.64 -21.98 21.48
N TRP A 228 -13.96 -21.83 20.33
CA TRP A 228 -14.57 -22.06 19.03
C TRP A 228 -14.82 -23.54 18.77
N SER A 229 -15.70 -23.82 17.81
CA SER A 229 -16.20 -25.17 17.52
C SER A 229 -15.05 -26.19 17.34
N PRO A 230 -14.92 -27.20 18.21
CA PRO A 230 -13.83 -28.18 18.18
C PRO A 230 -13.74 -28.93 16.85
N CYS A 231 -14.89 -29.22 16.21
CA CYS A 231 -14.91 -29.95 14.94
C CYS A 231 -14.08 -29.30 13.81
N TYR A 232 -13.85 -27.99 13.87
CA TYR A 232 -13.00 -27.27 12.92
C TYR A 232 -11.62 -26.95 13.50
N MET A 233 -11.57 -26.57 14.78
CA MET A 233 -10.33 -26.17 15.47
C MET A 233 -9.37 -27.36 15.67
N ASP A 234 -9.88 -28.57 15.90
CA ASP A 234 -9.06 -29.77 16.08
C ASP A 234 -8.21 -30.06 14.84
N TYR A 235 -8.78 -29.88 13.65
CA TYR A 235 -8.02 -30.01 12.40
C TYR A 235 -6.93 -28.94 12.32
N ILE A 236 -7.26 -27.69 12.69
CA ILE A 236 -6.32 -26.57 12.65
C ILE A 236 -5.13 -26.85 13.58
N TYR A 237 -5.38 -27.22 14.83
CA TYR A 237 -4.31 -27.52 15.81
C TYR A 237 -3.41 -28.68 15.39
N ARG A 238 -3.93 -29.66 14.63
CA ARG A 238 -3.16 -30.80 14.15
C ARG A 238 -2.31 -30.51 12.90
N ASN A 239 -2.69 -29.50 12.11
CA ASN A 239 -2.12 -29.26 10.78
C ASN A 239 -1.42 -27.90 10.63
N ALA A 240 -1.48 -27.05 11.64
CA ALA A 240 -0.84 -25.73 11.65
C ALA A 240 -0.23 -25.43 13.02
N HIS A 241 0.79 -24.57 13.04
CA HIS A 241 1.27 -23.97 14.27
C HIS A 241 0.30 -22.85 14.68
N VAL A 242 -0.20 -22.87 15.91
CA VAL A 242 -1.16 -21.87 16.41
C VAL A 242 -0.57 -21.17 17.62
N PHE A 243 -0.46 -19.85 17.54
CA PHE A 243 -0.12 -18.99 18.66
C PHE A 243 -1.33 -18.14 19.03
N LEU A 244 -1.76 -18.20 20.30
CA LEU A 244 -2.92 -17.47 20.79
C LEU A 244 -2.48 -16.40 21.78
N ALA A 245 -2.49 -15.14 21.32
CA ALA A 245 -2.24 -13.97 22.14
C ALA A 245 -3.41 -13.68 23.10
N ASP A 246 -3.17 -12.87 24.12
CA ASP A 246 -4.18 -12.36 25.03
C ASP A 246 -5.30 -11.62 24.28
N ASN A 247 -6.49 -11.57 24.85
CA ASN A 247 -7.59 -10.82 24.25
C ASN A 247 -7.34 -9.31 24.44
N LEU A 248 -7.57 -8.51 23.39
CA LEU A 248 -7.56 -7.04 23.48
C LEU A 248 -8.87 -6.50 24.04
#